data_AF-S9WZF4-F1
#
_entry.id   AF-S9WZF4-F1
#
_cell.length_a   1.000
_cell.length_b   1.000
_cell.length_c   1.000
_cell.angle_alpha   90.00
_cell.angle_beta   90.00
_cell.angle_gamma   90.00
#
_symmetry.space_group_name_H-M   'P 1'
#
loop_
_entity.id
_entity.type
_entity.pdbx_description
1 polymer ?
#
loop_
_entity_poly.entity_id
_entity_poly.type
_entity_poly.pdbx_seq_one_letter_code
_entity_poly.pdbx_strand_id
1 'polypeptide(L)'
;MFRVAPIRLAIGAYSMFMVEQKNNPKLKGLPVAERGRMTAKLYKSLSPAEKEKLTVRALNYVSKKPAKEKKEKKAKAAKGTRAAGPYALFVKNNISKFEKLPHRDRMKAVAKLWKQQKSR
;
A
#
# COMPACT_ATOMS: atom_id res chain seq x y z
N MET A 1 -13.85 30.84 5.86
CA MET A 1 -13.96 29.39 6.14
C MET A 1 -14.05 28.63 4.82
N PHE A 2 -12.95 28.06 4.31
CA PHE A 2 -13.00 27.26 3.08
C PHE A 2 -13.55 25.87 3.42
N ARG A 3 -14.80 25.62 3.04
CA ARG A 3 -15.40 24.28 3.09
C ARG A 3 -14.77 23.46 1.96
N VAL A 4 -13.81 22.60 2.30
CA VAL A 4 -13.30 21.60 1.36
C VAL A 4 -14.43 20.61 1.13
N ALA A 5 -15.18 20.80 0.04
CA ALA A 5 -16.17 19.81 -0.38
C ALA A 5 -15.42 18.50 -0.68
N PRO A 6 -15.87 17.34 -0.16
CA PRO A 6 -15.23 16.08 -0.47
C PRO A 6 -15.34 15.84 -1.97
N ILE A 7 -14.20 15.80 -2.66
CA ILE A 7 -14.13 15.47 -4.09
C ILE A 7 -14.65 14.04 -4.24
N ARG A 8 -15.90 13.91 -4.69
CA ARG A 8 -16.50 12.63 -5.05
C ARG A 8 -15.83 12.19 -6.34
N LEU A 9 -14.77 11.38 -6.22
CA LEU A 9 -14.14 10.77 -7.40
C LEU A 9 -15.13 9.76 -7.98
N ALA A 10 -15.88 10.19 -8.99
CA ALA A 10 -16.73 9.32 -9.78
C ALA A 10 -15.88 8.18 -10.35
N ILE A 11 -16.37 6.96 -10.22
CA ILE A 11 -15.70 5.76 -10.70
C ILE A 11 -16.14 5.51 -12.16
N GLY A 12 -15.26 4.98 -13.01
CA GLY A 12 -15.62 4.62 -14.39
C GLY A 12 -16.50 3.35 -14.48
N ALA A 13 -17.20 3.17 -15.61
CA ALA A 13 -18.12 2.05 -15.82
C ALA A 13 -17.49 0.66 -15.64
N TYR A 14 -16.27 0.45 -16.12
CA TYR A 14 -15.55 -0.83 -15.94
C TYR A 14 -15.25 -1.11 -14.46
N SER A 15 -14.87 -0.07 -13.70
CA SER A 15 -14.61 -0.21 -12.27
C SER A 15 -15.87 -0.51 -11.48
N MET A 16 -17.02 0.06 -11.87
CA MET A 16 -18.32 -0.33 -11.31
C MET A 16 -18.65 -1.79 -11.62
N PHE A 17 -18.42 -2.24 -12.85
CA PHE A 17 -18.59 -3.64 -13.23
C PHE A 17 -17.72 -4.59 -12.37
N MET A 18 -16.46 -4.23 -12.09
CA MET A 18 -15.60 -5.02 -11.19
C MET A 18 -16.15 -5.09 -9.76
N VAL A 19 -16.76 -4.00 -9.25
CA VAL A 19 -17.38 -3.98 -7.92
C VAL A 19 -18.60 -4.90 -7.87
N GLU A 20 -19.40 -4.95 -8.93
CA GLU A 20 -20.57 -5.83 -9.04
C GLU A 20 -20.15 -7.30 -9.15
N GLN A 21 -19.08 -7.59 -9.91
CA GLN A 21 -18.60 -8.95 -10.15
C GLN A 21 -17.71 -9.53 -9.03
N LYS A 22 -17.44 -8.77 -7.95
CA LYS A 22 -16.54 -9.19 -6.85
C LYS A 22 -16.90 -10.55 -6.22
N ASN A 23 -18.18 -10.91 -6.24
CA ASN A 23 -18.71 -12.13 -5.61
C ASN A 23 -19.03 -13.24 -6.61
N ASN A 24 -18.72 -13.07 -7.90
CA ASN A 24 -19.06 -14.04 -8.93
C ASN A 24 -18.33 -15.38 -8.67
N PRO A 25 -19.04 -16.53 -8.57
CA PRO A 25 -18.43 -17.83 -8.33
C PRO A 25 -17.41 -18.21 -9.43
N LYS A 26 -17.64 -17.77 -10.67
CA LYS A 26 -16.72 -18.01 -11.79
C LYS A 26 -15.34 -17.37 -11.60
N LEU A 27 -15.20 -16.40 -10.69
CA LEU A 27 -13.95 -15.69 -10.42
C LEU A 27 -13.30 -16.10 -9.08
N LYS A 28 -14.01 -16.84 -8.21
CA LYS A 28 -13.56 -17.16 -6.84
C LYS A 28 -12.48 -18.22 -6.76
N GLY A 29 -12.28 -19.02 -7.80
CA GLY A 29 -11.22 -20.04 -7.88
C GLY A 29 -9.95 -19.63 -8.64
N LEU A 30 -9.99 -18.51 -9.37
CA LEU A 30 -8.87 -18.12 -10.23
C LEU A 30 -7.80 -17.33 -9.47
N PRO A 31 -6.53 -17.43 -9.89
CA PRO A 31 -5.47 -16.56 -9.39
C PRO A 31 -5.80 -15.10 -9.70
N VAL A 32 -5.39 -14.18 -8.82
CA VAL A 32 -5.75 -12.75 -8.89
C VAL A 32 -5.41 -12.14 -10.25
N ALA A 33 -4.28 -12.54 -10.85
CA ALA A 33 -3.85 -12.07 -12.16
C ALA A 33 -4.82 -12.44 -13.29
N GLU A 34 -5.42 -13.63 -13.25
CA GLU A 34 -6.34 -14.11 -14.27
C GLU A 34 -7.74 -13.53 -14.11
N ARG A 35 -8.16 -13.24 -12.87
CA ARG A 35 -9.46 -12.59 -12.60
C ARG A 35 -9.61 -11.30 -13.38
N GLY A 36 -8.57 -10.45 -13.39
CA GLY A 36 -8.58 -9.19 -14.13
C GLY A 36 -8.73 -9.38 -15.65
N ARG A 37 -8.09 -10.42 -16.20
CA ARG A 37 -8.22 -10.76 -17.63
C ARG A 37 -9.64 -11.26 -17.96
N MET A 38 -10.21 -12.09 -17.08
CA MET A 38 -11.56 -12.62 -17.25
C MET A 38 -12.64 -11.55 -17.11
N THR A 39 -12.53 -10.65 -16.12
CA THR A 39 -13.46 -9.52 -15.99
C THR A 39 -13.38 -8.57 -17.17
N ALA A 40 -12.19 -8.34 -17.73
CA ALA A 40 -12.03 -7.53 -18.93
C ALA A 40 -12.70 -8.17 -20.15
N LYS A 41 -12.57 -9.49 -20.33
CA LYS A 41 -13.26 -10.23 -21.40
C LYS A 41 -14.79 -10.13 -21.23
N LEU A 42 -15.31 -10.36 -20.03
CA LEU A 42 -16.73 -10.27 -19.72
C LEU A 42 -17.29 -8.85 -19.94
N TYR A 43 -16.52 -7.82 -19.61
CA TYR A 43 -16.94 -6.43 -19.84
C TYR A 43 -16.99 -6.09 -21.34
N LYS A 44 -16.05 -6.62 -22.14
CA LYS A 44 -16.03 -6.40 -23.58
C LYS A 44 -17.23 -7.05 -24.27
N SER A 45 -17.68 -8.22 -23.80
CA SER A 45 -18.85 -8.92 -24.34
C SER A 45 -20.20 -8.28 -23.98
N LEU A 46 -20.24 -7.28 -23.09
CA LEU A 46 -21.48 -6.55 -22.78
C LEU A 46 -21.93 -5.69 -23.97
N SER A 47 -23.25 -5.61 -24.13
CA SER A 47 -23.88 -4.72 -25.10
C SER A 47 -23.63 -3.24 -24.76
N PRO A 48 -23.70 -2.32 -25.74
CA PRO A 48 -23.57 -0.89 -25.48
C PRO A 48 -24.60 -0.37 -24.45
N ALA A 49 -25.84 -0.85 -24.51
CA ALA A 49 -26.90 -0.46 -23.58
C ALA A 49 -26.60 -0.85 -22.13
N GLU A 50 -25.98 -2.01 -21.89
CA GLU A 50 -25.57 -2.43 -20.55
C GLU A 50 -24.41 -1.58 -20.01
N LYS A 51 -23.51 -1.16 -20.90
CA LYS A 51 -22.41 -0.25 -20.55
C LYS A 51 -22.93 1.12 -20.14
N GLU A 52 -23.97 1.64 -20.80
CA GLU A 52 -24.63 2.89 -20.39
C GLU A 52 -25.34 2.77 -19.04
N LYS A 53 -26.02 1.64 -18.78
CA LYS A 53 -26.58 1.38 -17.44
C LYS A 53 -25.49 1.31 -16.36
N LEU A 54 -24.29 0.87 -16.71
CA LEU A 54 -23.13 0.87 -15.81
C LEU A 54 -22.54 2.27 -15.63
N THR A 55 -22.46 3.11 -16.67
CA THR A 55 -21.96 4.50 -16.54
C THR A 55 -22.85 5.30 -15.59
N VAL A 56 -24.18 5.24 -15.77
CA VAL A 56 -25.14 5.93 -14.89
C VAL A 56 -24.99 5.48 -13.43
N ARG A 57 -24.83 4.18 -13.20
CA ARG A 57 -24.59 3.65 -11.85
C ARG A 57 -23.24 4.07 -11.28
N ALA A 58 -22.20 4.10 -12.10
CA ALA A 58 -20.85 4.46 -11.68
C ALA A 58 -20.73 5.93 -11.27
N LEU A 59 -21.43 6.83 -11.97
CA LEU A 59 -21.54 8.25 -11.62
C LEU A 59 -22.17 8.46 -10.22
N ASN A 60 -23.14 7.62 -9.87
CA ASN A 60 -23.85 7.69 -8.59
C ASN A 60 -23.17 6.88 -7.46
N TYR A 61 -22.08 6.16 -7.77
CA TYR A 61 -21.44 5.28 -6.80
C TYR A 61 -20.59 6.06 -5.78
N VAL A 62 -20.92 5.90 -4.50
CA VAL A 62 -20.13 6.46 -3.39
C VAL A 62 -19.37 5.35 -2.67
N SER A 63 -18.04 5.39 -2.76
CA SER A 63 -17.18 4.48 -1.99
C SER A 63 -17.29 4.77 -0.49
N LYS A 64 -17.68 3.76 0.30
CA LYS A 64 -17.68 3.84 1.77
C LYS A 64 -16.29 3.82 2.40
N LYS A 65 -15.24 3.55 1.61
CA LYS A 65 -13.86 3.48 2.14
C LYS A 65 -13.27 4.88 2.21
N PRO A 66 -12.68 5.28 3.34
CA PRO A 66 -11.94 6.53 3.42
C PRO A 66 -10.83 6.50 2.38
N ALA A 67 -10.68 7.58 1.63
CA ALA A 67 -9.55 7.76 0.74
C ALA A 67 -8.29 7.70 1.61
N LYS A 68 -7.54 6.59 1.57
CA LYS A 68 -6.19 6.59 2.13
C LYS A 68 -5.41 7.59 1.30
N GLU A 69 -4.93 8.65 1.94
CA GLU A 69 -3.96 9.55 1.34
C GLU A 69 -2.90 8.70 0.66
N LYS A 70 -2.76 8.87 -0.66
CA LYS A 70 -1.67 8.27 -1.39
C LYS A 70 -0.41 8.91 -0.82
N LYS A 71 0.24 8.27 0.16
CA LYS A 71 1.68 8.43 0.33
C LYS A 71 2.23 8.08 -1.03
N GLU A 72 2.65 9.09 -1.78
CA GLU A 72 3.36 8.93 -3.03
C GLU A 72 4.44 7.88 -2.76
N LYS A 73 4.24 6.68 -3.30
CA LYS A 73 5.34 5.74 -3.43
C LYS A 73 6.20 6.38 -4.51
N LYS A 74 7.02 7.35 -4.12
CA LYS A 74 8.18 7.74 -4.91
C LYS A 74 8.82 6.41 -5.28
N ALA A 75 8.78 6.09 -6.56
CA ALA A 75 9.50 4.96 -7.11
C ALA A 75 10.88 4.99 -6.45
N LYS A 76 11.35 3.84 -5.98
CA LYS A 76 12.68 3.71 -5.41
C LYS A 76 13.72 3.98 -6.52
N ALA A 77 13.84 5.23 -6.99
CA ALA A 77 15.16 5.79 -7.19
C ALA A 77 15.88 5.48 -5.88
N ALA A 78 17.05 4.85 -5.96
CA ALA A 78 17.90 4.56 -4.82
C ALA A 78 18.07 5.85 -4.03
N LYS A 79 17.15 6.09 -3.09
CA LYS A 79 17.15 7.27 -2.24
C LYS A 79 18.34 6.99 -1.38
N GLY A 80 19.48 7.58 -1.76
CA GLY A 80 20.79 7.30 -1.20
C GLY A 80 20.61 7.10 0.28
N THR A 81 20.93 5.89 0.76
CA THR A 81 20.86 5.58 2.17
C THR A 81 21.59 6.73 2.87
N ARG A 82 20.86 7.51 3.68
CA ARG A 82 21.46 8.63 4.40
C ARG A 82 22.73 8.11 5.06
N ALA A 83 23.83 8.86 4.94
CA ALA A 83 25.09 8.49 5.56
C ALA A 83 24.84 8.07 7.01
N ALA A 84 25.38 6.92 7.41
CA ALA A 84 25.12 6.34 8.71
C ALA A 84 25.53 7.36 9.80
N GLY A 85 24.59 7.72 10.68
CA GLY A 85 24.90 8.59 11.80
C GLY A 85 25.90 7.95 12.77
N PRO A 86 26.52 8.73 13.68
CA PRO A 86 27.54 8.23 14.60
C PRO A 86 27.10 7.01 15.41
N TYR A 87 25.85 7.02 15.90
CA TYR A 87 25.29 5.87 16.62
C TYR A 87 25.12 4.64 15.72
N ALA A 88 24.76 4.80 14.45
CA ALA A 88 24.60 3.68 13.53
C ALA A 88 25.95 3.02 13.19
N LEU A 89 27.01 3.82 13.02
CA LEU A 89 28.38 3.32 12.87
C LEU A 89 28.84 2.58 14.13
N PHE A 90 28.54 3.15 15.31
CA PHE A 90 28.85 2.53 16.58
C PHE A 90 28.14 1.18 16.78
N VAL A 91 26.85 1.11 16.45
CA VAL A 91 26.07 -0.14 16.50
C VAL A 91 26.68 -1.17 15.56
N LYS A 92 27.01 -0.78 14.31
CA LYS A 92 27.64 -1.68 13.34
C LYS A 92 28.93 -2.30 13.87
N ASN A 93 29.76 -1.52 14.57
CA ASN A 93 31.06 -1.97 15.08
C ASN A 93 30.96 -2.79 16.38
N ASN A 94 29.92 -2.62 17.19
CA ASN A 94 29.81 -3.23 18.51
C ASN A 94 28.75 -4.34 18.62
N ILE A 95 27.88 -4.52 17.62
CA ILE A 95 26.79 -5.50 17.68
C ILE A 95 27.30 -6.95 17.71
N SER A 96 28.44 -7.22 17.08
CA SER A 96 29.08 -8.55 17.05
C SER A 96 29.51 -9.02 18.44
N LYS A 97 29.89 -8.09 19.33
CA LYS A 97 30.28 -8.40 20.72
C LYS A 97 29.17 -9.05 21.53
N PHE A 98 27.91 -8.88 21.10
CA PHE A 98 26.73 -9.39 21.79
C PHE A 98 26.06 -10.55 21.05
N GLU A 99 26.69 -11.20 20.06
CA GLU A 99 26.09 -12.24 19.21
C GLU A 99 25.39 -13.39 19.96
N LYS A 100 25.86 -13.71 21.17
CA LYS A 100 25.28 -14.72 22.05
C LYS A 100 23.87 -14.37 22.56
N LEU A 101 23.44 -13.11 22.46
CA LEU A 101 22.12 -12.66 22.91
C LEU A 101 21.08 -12.58 21.77
N PRO A 102 19.78 -12.74 22.07
CA PRO A 102 18.71 -12.46 21.13
C PRO A 102 18.79 -11.04 20.57
N HIS A 103 18.41 -10.84 19.30
CA HIS A 103 18.61 -9.58 18.57
C HIS A 103 18.12 -8.32 19.32
N ARG A 104 16.96 -8.40 19.99
CA ARG A 104 16.41 -7.29 20.78
C ARG A 104 17.31 -6.91 21.95
N ASP A 105 17.91 -7.89 22.61
CA ASP A 105 18.75 -7.66 23.79
C ASP A 105 20.17 -7.23 23.40
N ARG A 106 20.66 -7.66 22.23
CA ARG A 106 21.89 -7.10 21.62
C ARG A 106 21.79 -5.59 21.44
N MET A 107 20.67 -5.11 20.90
CA MET A 107 20.47 -3.67 20.68
C MET A 107 20.35 -2.90 22.00
N LYS A 108 19.73 -3.47 23.04
CA LYS A 108 19.69 -2.85 24.38
C LYS A 108 21.08 -2.74 24.99
N ALA A 109 21.89 -3.80 24.89
CA ALA A 109 23.25 -3.82 25.42
C ALA A 109 24.16 -2.79 24.72
N VAL A 110 24.09 -2.71 23.38
CA VAL A 110 24.81 -1.70 22.60
C VAL A 110 24.33 -0.28 22.94
N ALA A 111 23.02 -0.06 23.10
CA ALA A 111 22.49 1.23 23.50
C ALA A 111 22.97 1.65 24.90
N LYS A 112 23.08 0.71 25.85
CA LYS A 112 23.62 0.96 27.18
C LYS A 112 25.11 1.35 27.10
N LEU A 113 25.89 0.64 26.30
CA LEU A 113 27.32 0.91 26.08
C LEU A 113 27.54 2.30 25.46
N TRP A 114 26.72 2.68 24.48
CA TRP A 114 26.76 4.02 23.89
C TRP A 114 26.46 5.13 24.91
N LYS A 115 25.45 4.94 25.77
CA LYS A 115 25.11 5.91 26.82
C LYS A 115 26.26 6.10 27.82
N GLN A 116 26.90 5.00 28.24
CA GLN A 116 28.04 5.03 29.14
C GLN A 116 29.25 5.76 28.54
N GLN A 117 29.49 5.59 27.25
CA GLN A 117 30.56 6.29 26.54
C GLN A 117 30.27 7.79 26.40
N LYS A 118 29.00 8.19 26.29
CA LYS A 118 28.60 9.60 26.17
C LYS A 118 28.52 10.33 27.52
N SER A 119 28.45 9.60 28.64
CA SER A 119 28.40 10.16 29.99
C SER A 119 29.77 10.32 30.66
N ARG A 120 30.84 9.88 29.99
CA ARG A 120 32.23 10.15 30.37
C ARG A 120 32.70 11.39 29.62
#